data_AF-A0A813FSL6-F1
#
_entry.id   AF-A0A813FSL6-F1
#
_cell.length_a   1.000
_cell.length_b   1.000
_cell.length_c   1.000
_cell.angle_alpha   90.00
_cell.angle_beta   90.00
_cell.angle_gamma   90.00
#
_symmetry.space_group_name_H-M   'P 1'
#
loop_
_entity.id
_entity.type
_entity.pdbx_description
1 polymer ?
#
loop_
_entity_poly.entity_id
_entity_poly.type
_entity_poly.pdbx_seq_one_letter_code
_entity_poly.pdbx_strand_id
1 'polypeptide(L)'
;MALDADNLPARWRMRSEGFPYFTEYLGLAQAAGWDDLIDPGDMDVHSTDALVIVDMQNDFVPVDALNPKGGAFAVPEGNGIAPLIVELAEYFASKGAVVAACRDYHPDDHCSFIPNGGDFPQHCVQGSIGSHFYKPVGTCVQNLRQQGHRVEVVFKGFHEDVDSFGCFEYPNAEPSFQRLSYRGDNCCERPNLHGCSLSAWTGACILRRSNQKADVNAPPDVLSAHRRETLGSWFKREGVRRVFACGLAADFCVLDTVLNAKAEGFQEAYLLMDAGRAAYLPGLGEVGSGFVQDPVKLKEMMVEKNIRLIPAAAVLPAATQAKLAAPAVNGKTGKHFPQQLGPFALLSATSALVLSLDFAAGQWTASGAAADELLSRGFEARGSFAPPFKMTIDAPTRENLKLSEEAVFCAWCNPSENTGNLNGRAEAYLSTVSSSAAFLVNGGFVYLNKDQELVDVRGVSIGSGLSYGAPSRWKADFSTALVGRWHPVTLPYLLKTGAKLFAWINPGEVLAPQGGGEPWKVCDHGAFAYLFHASLSEQDDRDLFFELEALHACDMPRKCTLPVPE
;
A
#
# COMPACT_ATOMS: atom_id res chain seq x y z
N MET A 1 12.40 13.65 -17.61
CA MET A 1 12.62 15.03 -17.13
C MET A 1 11.87 15.17 -15.82
N ALA A 2 12.49 15.71 -14.77
CA ALA A 2 11.81 15.91 -13.49
C ALA A 2 10.71 16.96 -13.67
N LEU A 3 9.49 16.64 -13.24
CA LEU A 3 8.39 17.58 -13.20
C LEU A 3 8.57 18.45 -11.95
N ASP A 4 8.95 19.71 -12.16
CA ASP A 4 8.97 20.71 -11.11
C ASP A 4 7.53 21.07 -10.73
N ALA A 5 7.24 21.25 -9.44
CA ALA A 5 5.92 21.74 -8.99
C ALA A 5 5.60 23.10 -9.65
N ASP A 6 6.64 23.88 -9.99
CA ASP A 6 6.55 25.13 -10.72
C ASP A 6 6.06 24.99 -12.18
N ASN A 7 5.93 23.77 -12.72
CA ASN A 7 5.37 23.51 -14.06
C ASN A 7 3.95 22.93 -14.04
N LEU A 8 3.40 22.60 -12.86
CA LEU A 8 2.01 22.16 -12.75
C LEU A 8 1.05 23.36 -12.98
N PRO A 9 -0.17 23.15 -13.49
CA PRO A 9 -1.19 24.20 -13.50
C PRO A 9 -1.43 24.75 -12.08
N ALA A 10 -1.59 26.07 -11.93
CA ALA A 10 -1.74 26.73 -10.62
C ALA A 10 -2.85 26.14 -9.73
N ARG A 11 -3.87 25.56 -10.36
CA ARG A 11 -5.00 24.86 -9.70
C ARG A 11 -4.59 23.58 -8.95
N TRP A 12 -3.48 22.94 -9.33
CA TRP A 12 -2.93 21.76 -8.68
C TRP A 12 -1.76 22.09 -7.73
N ARG A 13 -1.04 23.20 -7.98
CA ARG A 13 0.17 23.62 -7.22
C ARG A 13 -0.04 23.76 -5.73
N MET A 14 -1.16 24.37 -5.30
CA MET A 14 -1.39 24.68 -3.88
C MET A 14 -1.48 23.44 -2.96
N ARG A 15 -1.51 22.22 -3.53
CA ARG A 15 -1.73 20.97 -2.79
C ARG A 15 -0.73 19.86 -3.12
N SER A 16 0.26 20.12 -3.98
CA SER A 16 1.34 19.19 -4.32
C SER A 16 2.64 19.48 -3.56
N GLU A 17 2.82 20.69 -3.04
CA GLU A 17 3.98 21.04 -2.21
C GLU A 17 4.07 20.15 -0.96
N GLY A 18 5.22 19.50 -0.78
CA GLY A 18 5.44 18.54 0.32
C GLY A 18 4.93 17.11 0.04
N PHE A 19 4.33 16.87 -1.12
CA PHE A 19 3.78 15.56 -1.54
C PHE A 19 4.47 15.08 -2.84
N PRO A 20 5.70 14.54 -2.76
CA PRO A 20 6.47 14.10 -3.94
C PRO A 20 5.76 13.05 -4.80
N TYR A 21 5.06 12.06 -4.22
CA TYR A 21 4.34 11.05 -4.99
C TYR A 21 3.16 11.67 -5.72
N PHE A 22 2.35 12.47 -5.02
CA PHE A 22 1.25 13.17 -5.67
C PHE A 22 1.74 14.14 -6.77
N THR A 23 2.85 14.83 -6.56
CA THR A 23 3.48 15.70 -7.57
C THR A 23 3.91 14.91 -8.80
N GLU A 24 4.57 13.77 -8.62
CA GLU A 24 4.96 12.89 -9.74
C GLU A 24 3.73 12.38 -10.48
N TYR A 25 2.70 11.90 -9.76
CA TYR A 25 1.46 11.42 -10.36
C TYR A 25 0.75 12.49 -11.19
N LEU A 26 0.63 13.71 -10.65
CA LEU A 26 0.02 14.83 -11.36
C LEU A 26 0.78 15.18 -12.64
N GLY A 27 2.11 15.11 -12.63
CA GLY A 27 2.89 15.35 -13.82
C GLY A 27 2.75 14.25 -14.88
N LEU A 28 2.57 12.98 -14.47
CA LEU A 28 2.22 11.89 -15.38
C LEU A 28 0.81 12.07 -15.95
N ALA A 29 -0.17 12.40 -15.10
CA ALA A 29 -1.54 12.71 -15.51
C ALA A 29 -1.59 13.90 -16.49
N GLN A 30 -0.81 14.94 -16.23
CA GLN A 30 -0.68 16.08 -17.14
C GLN A 30 -0.04 15.67 -18.47
N ALA A 31 1.01 14.85 -18.45
CA ALA A 31 1.62 14.33 -19.67
C ALA A 31 0.66 13.45 -20.49
N ALA A 32 -0.23 12.72 -19.82
CA ALA A 32 -1.34 11.99 -20.45
C ALA A 32 -2.48 12.92 -20.91
N GLY A 33 -2.47 14.19 -20.51
CA GLY A 33 -3.47 15.21 -20.88
C GLY A 33 -4.76 15.16 -20.06
N TRP A 34 -4.69 14.83 -18.77
CA TRP A 34 -5.86 14.81 -17.88
C TRP A 34 -6.51 16.19 -17.70
N ASP A 35 -5.81 17.28 -18.03
CA ASP A 35 -6.36 18.63 -17.99
C ASP A 35 -7.62 18.79 -18.87
N ASP A 36 -7.76 17.98 -19.93
CA ASP A 36 -8.94 17.95 -20.80
C ASP A 36 -10.21 17.42 -20.10
N LEU A 37 -10.05 16.68 -19.01
CA LEU A 37 -11.14 16.10 -18.21
C LEU A 37 -11.64 17.03 -17.11
N ILE A 38 -10.97 18.17 -16.92
CA ILE A 38 -11.32 19.14 -15.89
C ILE A 38 -12.42 20.04 -16.41
N ASP A 39 -13.65 19.75 -15.99
CA ASP A 39 -14.81 20.59 -16.26
C ASP A 39 -15.39 21.06 -14.92
N PRO A 40 -15.18 22.33 -14.55
CA PRO A 40 -15.70 22.84 -13.29
C PRO A 40 -17.22 22.94 -13.29
N GLY A 41 -17.95 22.98 -14.41
CA GLY A 41 -19.44 23.01 -14.38
C GLY A 41 -20.06 23.92 -13.29
N ASP A 42 -21.15 23.46 -12.67
CA ASP A 42 -21.70 24.01 -11.41
C ASP A 42 -21.15 23.22 -10.21
N MET A 43 -20.33 23.84 -9.37
CA MET A 43 -19.75 23.21 -8.17
C MET A 43 -20.43 23.60 -6.86
N ASP A 44 -21.53 24.35 -6.91
CA ASP A 44 -22.31 24.57 -5.71
C ASP A 44 -22.85 23.23 -5.23
N VAL A 45 -22.62 22.92 -3.95
CA VAL A 45 -23.11 21.67 -3.35
C VAL A 45 -24.57 21.83 -2.95
N HIS A 46 -25.40 20.94 -3.46
CA HIS A 46 -26.85 20.90 -3.25
C HIS A 46 -27.24 19.70 -2.38
N SER A 47 -28.45 19.72 -1.82
CA SER A 47 -28.97 18.61 -1.00
C SER A 47 -29.23 17.31 -1.78
N THR A 48 -29.21 17.37 -3.11
CA THR A 48 -29.29 16.23 -4.03
C THR A 48 -27.92 15.70 -4.44
N ASP A 49 -26.84 16.16 -3.82
CA ASP A 49 -25.50 15.65 -4.07
C ASP A 49 -25.10 14.61 -3.01
N ALA A 50 -24.08 13.82 -3.33
CA ALA A 50 -23.46 12.92 -2.39
C ALA A 50 -21.93 13.00 -2.45
N LEU A 51 -21.29 13.00 -1.28
CA LEU A 51 -19.87 12.73 -1.13
C LEU A 51 -19.67 11.27 -0.73
N VAL A 52 -18.83 10.54 -1.46
CA VAL A 52 -18.39 9.18 -1.13
C VAL A 52 -16.92 9.24 -0.72
N ILE A 53 -16.66 8.99 0.56
CA ILE A 53 -15.32 8.86 1.14
C ILE A 53 -14.93 7.40 1.04
N VAL A 54 -14.04 7.07 0.11
CA VAL A 54 -13.66 5.69 -0.21
C VAL A 54 -12.44 5.29 0.60
N ASP A 55 -12.58 4.21 1.38
CA ASP A 55 -11.51 3.41 1.98
C ASP A 55 -10.42 4.21 2.73
N MET A 56 -10.82 5.27 3.45
CA MET A 56 -9.93 5.99 4.38
C MET A 56 -9.70 5.18 5.66
N GLN A 57 -9.15 3.97 5.51
CA GLN A 57 -8.93 2.98 6.57
C GLN A 57 -7.45 2.87 6.92
N ASN A 58 -7.18 2.38 8.13
CA ASN A 58 -5.84 2.28 8.69
C ASN A 58 -4.88 1.50 7.79
N ASP A 59 -5.31 0.42 7.14
CA ASP A 59 -4.41 -0.36 6.27
C ASP A 59 -4.00 0.36 4.99
N PHE A 60 -4.85 1.23 4.45
CA PHE A 60 -4.55 2.03 3.27
C PHE A 60 -3.81 3.33 3.59
N VAL A 61 -3.75 3.73 4.85
CA VAL A 61 -3.05 4.93 5.29
C VAL A 61 -1.66 4.55 5.81
N PRO A 62 -0.59 5.30 5.47
CA PRO A 62 0.75 5.04 6.02
C PRO A 62 0.77 5.01 7.55
N VAL A 63 1.77 4.34 8.11
CA VAL A 63 2.03 4.38 9.54
C VAL A 63 2.39 5.81 9.95
N ASP A 64 1.72 6.32 10.97
CA ASP A 64 2.03 7.60 11.60
C ASP A 64 1.62 7.60 13.09
N ALA A 65 1.79 8.74 13.77
CA ALA A 65 1.45 8.87 15.20
C ALA A 65 -0.03 8.59 15.52
N LEU A 66 -0.94 8.72 14.53
CA LEU A 66 -2.37 8.43 14.66
C LEU A 66 -2.73 7.04 14.13
N ASN A 67 -1.85 6.40 13.36
CA ASN A 67 -2.01 5.09 12.75
C ASN A 67 -0.79 4.16 12.99
N PRO A 68 -0.40 3.88 14.25
CA PRO A 68 0.81 3.11 14.55
C PRO A 68 0.70 1.62 14.18
N LYS A 69 -0.50 1.10 13.93
CA LYS A 69 -0.80 -0.32 13.66
C LYS A 69 -1.51 -0.56 12.33
N GLY A 70 -1.46 0.41 11.43
CA GLY A 70 -2.03 0.31 10.09
C GLY A 70 -0.94 0.14 9.03
N GLY A 71 -1.26 0.56 7.81
CA GLY A 71 -0.34 0.60 6.68
C GLY A 71 -0.01 -0.74 6.06
N ALA A 72 -0.79 -1.80 6.32
CA ALA A 72 -0.58 -3.12 5.71
C ALA A 72 -0.61 -3.07 4.18
N PHE A 73 -1.37 -2.13 3.60
CA PHE A 73 -1.42 -1.87 2.16
C PHE A 73 -1.48 -0.36 1.88
N ALA A 74 -0.56 0.38 2.51
CA ALA A 74 -0.58 1.84 2.51
C ALA A 74 -0.44 2.45 1.10
N VAL A 75 -1.29 3.42 0.81
CA VAL A 75 -1.10 4.35 -0.31
C VAL A 75 -0.20 5.50 0.17
N PRO A 76 0.95 5.76 -0.47
CA PRO A 76 1.82 6.85 -0.08
C PRO A 76 1.08 8.18 0.02
N GLU A 77 1.40 8.94 1.07
CA GLU A 77 0.81 10.25 1.36
C GLU A 77 -0.70 10.22 1.64
N GLY A 78 -1.30 9.04 1.83
CA GLY A 78 -2.74 8.88 2.09
C GLY A 78 -3.23 9.53 3.39
N ASN A 79 -2.37 9.71 4.40
CA ASN A 79 -2.72 10.48 5.59
C ASN A 79 -2.86 11.98 5.31
N GLY A 80 -2.12 12.51 4.33
CA GLY A 80 -2.08 13.93 3.99
C GLY A 80 -3.40 14.49 3.44
N ILE A 81 -4.28 13.65 2.91
CA ILE A 81 -5.61 14.06 2.40
C ILE A 81 -6.69 14.09 3.46
N ALA A 82 -6.45 13.56 4.67
CA ALA A 82 -7.46 13.47 5.71
C ALA A 82 -8.05 14.84 6.14
N PRO A 83 -7.26 15.92 6.35
CA PRO A 83 -7.83 17.23 6.68
C PRO A 83 -8.76 17.78 5.60
N LEU A 84 -8.41 17.58 4.32
CA LEU A 84 -9.23 18.01 3.20
C LEU A 84 -10.53 17.21 3.10
N ILE A 85 -10.48 15.89 3.32
CA ILE A 85 -11.66 15.03 3.34
C ILE A 85 -12.61 15.43 4.47
N VAL A 86 -12.09 15.78 5.65
CA VAL A 86 -12.90 16.27 6.79
C VAL A 86 -13.65 17.56 6.40
N GLU A 87 -12.96 18.55 5.83
CA GLU A 87 -13.57 19.80 5.39
C GLU A 87 -14.62 19.57 4.29
N LEU A 88 -14.36 18.67 3.34
CA LEU A 88 -15.35 18.26 2.33
C LEU A 88 -16.58 17.63 2.97
N ALA A 89 -16.40 16.69 3.89
CA ALA A 89 -17.51 16.00 4.55
C ALA A 89 -18.39 16.97 5.36
N GLU A 90 -17.77 17.85 6.13
CA GLU A 90 -18.46 18.88 6.90
C GLU A 90 -19.20 19.87 5.98
N TYR A 91 -18.57 20.29 4.88
CA TYR A 91 -19.20 21.19 3.93
C TYR A 91 -20.40 20.55 3.23
N PHE A 92 -20.28 19.33 2.71
CA PHE A 92 -21.39 18.60 2.09
C PHE A 92 -22.54 18.39 3.08
N ALA A 93 -22.23 17.96 4.30
CA ALA A 93 -23.21 17.79 5.35
C ALA A 93 -23.94 19.10 5.71
N SER A 94 -23.22 20.24 5.74
CA SER A 94 -23.80 21.57 5.99
C SER A 94 -24.79 22.03 4.91
N LYS A 95 -24.66 21.49 3.69
CA LYS A 95 -25.55 21.75 2.55
C LYS A 95 -26.73 20.77 2.47
N GLY A 96 -26.83 19.84 3.42
CA GLY A 96 -27.86 18.81 3.44
C GLY A 96 -27.63 17.69 2.42
N ALA A 97 -26.46 17.64 1.81
CA ALA A 97 -26.04 16.56 0.92
C ALA A 97 -25.83 15.25 1.70
N VAL A 98 -25.83 14.14 0.98
CA VAL A 98 -25.52 12.82 1.55
C VAL A 98 -24.01 12.66 1.71
N VAL A 99 -23.57 12.00 2.78
CA VAL A 99 -22.17 11.58 2.96
C VAL A 99 -22.13 10.07 3.19
N ALA A 100 -21.47 9.33 2.30
CA ALA A 100 -21.22 7.90 2.44
C ALA A 100 -19.75 7.67 2.77
N ALA A 101 -19.44 6.95 3.85
CA ALA A 101 -18.08 6.53 4.15
C ALA A 101 -17.95 5.02 3.91
N CYS A 102 -17.17 4.64 2.89
CA CYS A 102 -16.98 3.25 2.51
C CYS A 102 -15.82 2.59 3.27
N ARG A 103 -15.95 1.29 3.49
CA ARG A 103 -14.94 0.41 4.07
C ARG A 103 -14.82 -0.86 3.24
N ASP A 104 -13.61 -1.19 2.81
CA ASP A 104 -13.26 -2.59 2.54
C ASP A 104 -13.34 -3.39 3.83
N TYR A 105 -13.88 -4.60 3.72
CA TYR A 105 -14.21 -5.41 4.89
C TYR A 105 -14.10 -6.90 4.60
N HIS A 106 -12.90 -7.34 4.25
CA HIS A 106 -12.61 -8.67 3.74
C HIS A 106 -12.55 -9.76 4.82
N PRO A 107 -13.14 -10.95 4.61
CA PRO A 107 -12.84 -12.11 5.45
C PRO A 107 -11.36 -12.50 5.32
N ASP A 108 -10.82 -13.25 6.28
CA ASP A 108 -9.38 -13.60 6.27
C ASP A 108 -8.97 -14.55 5.13
N ASP A 109 -9.93 -15.31 4.60
CA ASP A 109 -9.80 -16.20 3.44
C ASP A 109 -10.22 -15.56 2.10
N HIS A 110 -10.34 -14.22 2.04
CA HIS A 110 -10.76 -13.51 0.83
C HIS A 110 -9.86 -13.80 -0.38
N CYS A 111 -10.50 -14.00 -1.55
CA CYS A 111 -9.88 -14.43 -2.81
C CYS A 111 -8.86 -13.44 -3.37
N SER A 112 -8.93 -12.17 -2.99
CA SER A 112 -8.01 -11.13 -3.46
C SER A 112 -6.65 -11.16 -2.74
N PHE A 113 -6.53 -11.92 -1.64
CA PHE A 113 -5.31 -11.96 -0.85
C PHE A 113 -4.28 -12.97 -1.39
N ILE A 114 -2.99 -12.60 -1.33
CA ILE A 114 -1.85 -13.43 -1.72
C ILE A 114 -1.88 -14.84 -1.09
N PRO A 115 -2.15 -15.01 0.23
CA PRO A 115 -2.26 -16.35 0.82
C PRO A 115 -3.34 -17.23 0.19
N ASN A 116 -4.35 -16.63 -0.44
CA ASN A 116 -5.51 -17.31 -1.04
C ASN A 116 -5.44 -17.32 -2.59
N GLY A 117 -4.29 -16.95 -3.16
CA GLY A 117 -4.03 -16.97 -4.60
C GLY A 117 -4.42 -15.70 -5.36
N GLY A 118 -4.78 -14.62 -4.64
CA GLY A 118 -4.97 -13.28 -5.21
C GLY A 118 -3.68 -12.44 -5.23
N ASP A 119 -3.81 -11.17 -5.59
CA ASP A 119 -2.68 -10.28 -5.90
C ASP A 119 -2.32 -9.30 -4.77
N PHE A 120 -3.16 -9.16 -3.75
CA PHE A 120 -2.99 -8.12 -2.73
C PHE A 120 -2.48 -8.69 -1.40
N PRO A 121 -1.63 -7.96 -0.65
CA PRO A 121 -1.34 -8.34 0.72
C PRO A 121 -2.64 -8.38 1.53
N GLN A 122 -2.68 -9.16 2.61
CA GLN A 122 -3.86 -9.17 3.46
C GLN A 122 -4.08 -7.78 4.09
N HIS A 123 -5.27 -7.23 3.92
CA HIS A 123 -5.64 -5.88 4.38
C HIS A 123 -7.13 -5.80 4.71
N CYS A 124 -7.52 -4.80 5.50
CA CYS A 124 -8.90 -4.48 5.87
C CYS A 124 -9.72 -5.69 6.36
N VAL A 125 -9.06 -6.63 7.04
CA VAL A 125 -9.68 -7.87 7.52
C VAL A 125 -10.78 -7.57 8.53
N GLN A 126 -11.92 -8.25 8.43
CA GLN A 126 -13.08 -8.02 9.30
C GLN A 126 -12.67 -8.05 10.78
N GLY A 127 -13.05 -6.99 11.51
CA GLY A 127 -12.76 -6.83 12.94
C GLY A 127 -11.31 -6.47 13.29
N SER A 128 -10.40 -6.40 12.32
CA SER A 128 -9.03 -5.94 12.55
C SER A 128 -8.95 -4.43 12.76
N ILE A 129 -7.89 -3.97 13.45
CA ILE A 129 -7.57 -2.55 13.58
C ILE A 129 -7.32 -1.89 12.21
N GLY A 130 -6.76 -2.66 11.27
CA GLY A 130 -6.50 -2.23 9.89
C GLY A 130 -7.76 -1.87 9.11
N SER A 131 -8.88 -2.55 9.40
CA SER A 131 -10.19 -2.27 8.81
C SER A 131 -10.89 -1.02 9.38
N HIS A 132 -10.39 -0.42 10.46
CA HIS A 132 -10.99 0.79 11.04
C HIS A 132 -10.67 2.01 10.18
N PHE A 133 -11.54 3.02 10.23
CA PHE A 133 -11.24 4.32 9.63
C PHE A 133 -9.98 4.94 10.27
N TYR A 134 -9.20 5.62 9.44
CA TYR A 134 -8.15 6.52 9.91
C TYR A 134 -8.78 7.59 10.82
N LYS A 135 -8.20 7.76 12.01
CA LYS A 135 -8.85 8.40 13.17
C LYS A 135 -9.50 9.76 12.89
N PRO A 136 -8.87 10.72 12.17
CA PRO A 136 -9.48 12.00 11.84
C PRO A 136 -10.78 11.84 11.02
N VAL A 137 -10.76 10.98 10.00
CA VAL A 137 -11.91 10.73 9.12
C VAL A 137 -13.01 10.01 9.90
N GLY A 138 -12.67 8.97 10.66
CA GLY A 138 -13.63 8.23 11.50
C GLY A 138 -14.32 9.14 12.52
N THR A 139 -13.58 10.05 13.15
CA THR A 139 -14.12 11.02 14.10
C THR A 139 -15.08 12.01 13.43
N CYS A 140 -14.72 12.53 12.26
CA CYS A 140 -15.60 13.40 11.46
C CYS A 140 -16.91 12.69 11.10
N VAL A 141 -16.84 11.49 10.53
CA VAL A 141 -18.03 10.69 10.17
C VAL A 141 -18.91 10.43 11.39
N GLN A 142 -18.32 10.09 12.54
CA GLN A 142 -19.05 9.86 13.78
C GLN A 142 -19.76 11.13 14.28
N ASN A 143 -19.09 12.28 14.23
CA ASN A 143 -19.63 13.57 14.65
C ASN A 143 -20.80 14.01 13.76
N LEU A 144 -20.63 13.94 12.43
CA LEU A 144 -21.68 14.31 11.49
C LEU A 144 -22.94 13.46 11.67
N ARG A 145 -22.78 12.15 11.95
CA ARG A 145 -23.91 11.27 12.29
C ARG A 145 -24.60 11.65 13.59
N GLN A 146 -23.84 11.97 14.64
CA GLN A 146 -24.39 12.39 15.93
C GLN A 146 -25.14 13.73 15.85
N GLN A 147 -24.72 14.60 14.93
CA GLN A 147 -25.37 15.87 14.63
C GLN A 147 -26.65 15.70 13.78
N GLY A 148 -26.96 14.50 13.31
CA GLY A 148 -28.17 14.21 12.55
C GLY A 148 -28.07 14.51 11.05
N HIS A 149 -26.85 14.68 10.51
CA HIS A 149 -26.66 14.78 9.06
C HIS A 149 -26.91 13.43 8.37
N ARG A 150 -27.15 13.47 7.06
CA ARG A 150 -27.43 12.30 6.20
C ARG A 150 -26.15 11.52 5.90
N VAL A 151 -25.63 10.85 6.92
CA VAL A 151 -24.32 10.17 6.85
C VAL A 151 -24.48 8.68 7.15
N GLU A 152 -23.93 7.82 6.30
CA GLU A 152 -23.93 6.37 6.50
C GLU A 152 -22.57 5.72 6.22
N VAL A 153 -22.30 4.61 6.91
CA VAL A 153 -21.10 3.79 6.65
C VAL A 153 -21.54 2.59 5.83
N VAL A 154 -20.83 2.34 4.73
CA VAL A 154 -21.12 1.25 3.79
C VAL A 154 -19.92 0.32 3.68
N PHE A 155 -20.17 -0.96 3.44
CA PHE A 155 -19.16 -2.00 3.40
C PHE A 155 -19.10 -2.63 2.02
N LYS A 156 -17.91 -2.98 1.53
CA LYS A 156 -17.69 -3.73 0.29
C LYS A 156 -16.60 -4.81 0.50
N GLY A 157 -16.44 -5.70 -0.48
CA GLY A 157 -15.39 -6.73 -0.46
C GLY A 157 -15.55 -7.81 0.63
N PHE A 158 -16.73 -7.96 1.21
CA PHE A 158 -16.94 -8.84 2.38
C PHE A 158 -17.33 -10.28 2.02
N HIS A 159 -17.43 -10.61 0.73
CA HIS A 159 -17.71 -11.97 0.25
C HIS A 159 -16.40 -12.66 -0.16
N GLU A 160 -16.11 -13.84 0.37
CA GLU A 160 -14.85 -14.56 0.24
C GLU A 160 -14.38 -14.73 -1.22
N ASP A 161 -15.28 -15.09 -2.13
CA ASP A 161 -14.97 -15.34 -3.55
C ASP A 161 -15.19 -14.15 -4.50
N VAL A 162 -15.56 -12.97 -3.98
CA VAL A 162 -15.94 -11.82 -4.81
C VAL A 162 -15.32 -10.55 -4.28
N ASP A 163 -14.32 -10.06 -5.00
CA ASP A 163 -13.75 -8.74 -4.75
C ASP A 163 -14.73 -7.63 -5.20
N SER A 164 -14.53 -6.41 -4.69
CA SER A 164 -15.33 -5.24 -5.06
C SER A 164 -14.56 -3.94 -4.79
N PHE A 165 -13.94 -3.37 -5.82
CA PHE A 165 -13.19 -2.12 -5.69
C PHE A 165 -14.11 -0.90 -5.48
N GLY A 166 -15.01 -0.62 -6.42
CA GLY A 166 -15.94 0.51 -6.33
C GLY A 166 -17.10 0.29 -5.36
N CYS A 167 -17.72 1.41 -4.95
CA CYS A 167 -18.83 1.40 -4.01
C CYS A 167 -20.21 1.17 -4.64
N PHE A 168 -20.31 1.10 -5.97
CA PHE A 168 -21.56 0.85 -6.68
C PHE A 168 -21.54 -0.53 -7.35
N GLU A 169 -22.71 -1.09 -7.59
CA GLU A 169 -22.86 -2.39 -8.22
C GLU A 169 -22.31 -2.36 -9.65
N TYR A 170 -21.78 -3.50 -10.11
CA TYR A 170 -21.19 -3.61 -11.43
C TYR A 170 -22.30 -4.03 -12.38
N PRO A 171 -22.76 -3.15 -13.30
CA PRO A 171 -23.84 -3.51 -14.19
C PRO A 171 -23.44 -4.64 -15.15
N ASN A 172 -24.37 -5.53 -15.48
CA ASN A 172 -24.14 -6.73 -16.29
C ASN A 172 -23.30 -6.47 -17.57
N ALA A 173 -22.30 -7.33 -17.77
CA ALA A 173 -21.55 -7.65 -19.00
C ALA A 173 -20.66 -6.58 -19.67
N GLU A 174 -20.62 -5.34 -19.21
CA GLU A 174 -19.59 -4.38 -19.66
C GLU A 174 -18.54 -4.24 -18.56
N PRO A 175 -17.32 -4.78 -18.74
CA PRO A 175 -16.22 -4.56 -17.82
C PRO A 175 -15.91 -3.06 -17.84
N SER A 176 -16.41 -2.30 -16.86
CA SER A 176 -16.08 -0.87 -16.69
C SER A 176 -14.58 -0.62 -16.45
N PHE A 177 -13.86 -1.71 -16.27
CA PHE A 177 -12.44 -1.89 -16.46
C PHE A 177 -12.33 -3.34 -16.96
N GLN A 178 -11.33 -3.75 -17.75
CA GLN A 178 -11.02 -5.19 -17.94
C GLN A 178 -10.70 -5.95 -16.62
N ARG A 179 -11.03 -5.37 -15.46
CA ARG A 179 -11.04 -5.94 -14.10
C ARG A 179 -12.24 -6.87 -13.85
N LEU A 180 -12.75 -7.58 -14.84
CA LEU A 180 -13.68 -8.70 -14.62
C LEU A 180 -12.98 -9.97 -15.09
N SER A 181 -12.47 -10.77 -14.15
CA SER A 181 -12.02 -12.12 -14.46
C SER A 181 -13.17 -13.10 -14.21
N TYR A 182 -13.60 -13.78 -15.26
CA TYR A 182 -14.56 -14.87 -15.15
C TYR A 182 -13.84 -16.05 -14.46
N ARG A 183 -14.12 -16.29 -13.17
CA ARG A 183 -14.01 -17.66 -12.65
C ARG A 183 -15.16 -18.42 -13.33
N GLY A 184 -14.86 -19.16 -14.39
CA GLY A 184 -15.80 -20.20 -14.83
C GLY A 184 -16.03 -21.19 -13.68
N ASP A 185 -17.05 -22.03 -13.79
CA ASP A 185 -17.44 -23.03 -12.78
C ASP A 185 -16.32 -24.01 -12.37
N ASN A 186 -15.17 -23.98 -13.07
CA ASN A 186 -13.95 -24.71 -12.74
C ASN A 186 -12.81 -23.73 -12.37
N CYS A 187 -12.44 -23.75 -11.10
CA CYS A 187 -11.53 -22.84 -10.39
C CYS A 187 -10.05 -22.82 -10.86
N CYS A 188 -9.72 -23.46 -11.98
CA CYS A 188 -8.35 -23.90 -12.28
C CYS A 188 -7.72 -23.32 -13.56
N GLU A 189 -8.47 -22.67 -14.45
CA GLU A 189 -7.95 -22.19 -15.73
C GLU A 189 -8.06 -20.66 -15.84
N ARG A 190 -6.91 -19.98 -15.87
CA ARG A 190 -6.74 -18.53 -15.73
C ARG A 190 -6.55 -17.84 -17.09
N PRO A 191 -7.38 -16.86 -17.49
CA PRO A 191 -7.00 -15.94 -18.55
C PRO A 191 -6.67 -14.52 -18.09
N ASN A 192 -7.14 -14.02 -16.93
CA ASN A 192 -6.81 -12.68 -16.41
C ASN A 192 -6.98 -12.65 -14.88
N LEU A 193 -6.04 -12.06 -14.13
CA LEU A 193 -5.94 -12.15 -12.66
C LEU A 193 -6.50 -10.94 -11.89
N HIS A 194 -6.65 -9.80 -12.54
CA HIS A 194 -7.23 -8.63 -11.89
C HIS A 194 -8.71 -8.63 -12.22
N GLY A 195 -9.59 -9.06 -11.30
CA GLY A 195 -11.00 -8.74 -11.48
C GLY A 195 -12.04 -9.39 -10.58
N CYS A 196 -13.17 -8.69 -10.47
CA CYS A 196 -14.36 -9.15 -9.76
C CYS A 196 -15.17 -10.08 -10.69
N SER A 197 -15.91 -11.05 -10.14
CA SER A 197 -16.94 -11.76 -10.91
C SER A 197 -18.22 -10.92 -10.95
N LEU A 198 -18.98 -10.98 -12.05
CA LEU A 198 -20.33 -10.40 -12.07
C LEU A 198 -21.15 -11.09 -10.99
N SER A 199 -21.42 -10.36 -9.92
CA SER A 199 -22.03 -10.90 -8.71
C SER A 199 -22.88 -9.83 -8.06
N ALA A 200 -24.00 -10.27 -7.48
CA ALA A 200 -24.85 -9.43 -6.65
C ALA A 200 -24.11 -8.90 -5.40
N TRP A 201 -22.93 -9.42 -5.11
CA TRP A 201 -22.09 -9.00 -3.97
C TRP A 201 -21.06 -7.93 -4.32
N THR A 202 -21.06 -7.42 -5.56
CA THR A 202 -20.29 -6.21 -5.92
C THR A 202 -20.96 -4.94 -5.40
N GLY A 203 -20.17 -3.88 -5.25
CA GLY A 203 -20.61 -2.60 -4.70
C GLY A 203 -20.72 -2.61 -3.18
N ALA A 204 -20.88 -1.40 -2.62
CA ALA A 204 -21.00 -1.23 -1.18
C ALA A 204 -22.46 -1.36 -0.72
N CYS A 205 -22.63 -1.96 0.45
CA CYS A 205 -23.93 -2.15 1.08
C CYS A 205 -23.99 -1.46 2.45
N ILE A 206 -25.17 -0.92 2.76
CA ILE A 206 -25.51 -0.50 4.12
C ILE A 206 -25.85 -1.75 4.92
N LEU A 207 -25.06 -1.98 5.95
CA LEU A 207 -25.25 -3.08 6.90
C LEU A 207 -25.47 -2.50 8.28
N ARG A 208 -26.53 -2.94 8.97
CA ARG A 208 -26.77 -2.60 10.38
C ARG A 208 -25.57 -3.08 11.19
N ARG A 209 -25.05 -2.25 12.09
CA ARG A 209 -23.90 -2.60 12.95
C ARG A 209 -24.31 -2.80 14.40
N SER A 210 -23.55 -3.62 15.13
CA SER A 210 -23.82 -4.01 16.52
C SER A 210 -23.86 -2.82 17.50
N ASN A 211 -23.02 -1.80 17.28
CA ASN A 211 -22.98 -0.56 18.08
C ASN A 211 -22.97 0.73 17.24
N GLN A 212 -23.80 0.76 16.19
CA GLN A 212 -23.75 1.80 15.14
C GLN A 212 -23.94 3.26 15.59
N LYS A 213 -24.44 3.50 16.81
CA LYS A 213 -24.66 4.85 17.35
C LYS A 213 -23.39 5.44 17.96
N ALA A 214 -22.61 4.61 18.64
CA ALA A 214 -21.44 5.03 19.40
C ALA A 214 -20.13 4.83 18.63
N ASP A 215 -20.11 3.90 17.68
CA ASP A 215 -18.88 3.52 16.99
C ASP A 215 -19.10 3.32 15.48
N VAL A 216 -18.50 4.20 14.67
CA VAL A 216 -18.47 4.06 13.21
C VAL A 216 -17.68 2.85 12.73
N ASN A 217 -16.74 2.36 13.53
CA ASN A 217 -15.92 1.19 13.22
C ASN A 217 -16.59 -0.14 13.59
N ALA A 218 -17.71 -0.12 14.33
CA ALA A 218 -18.40 -1.32 14.77
C ALA A 218 -18.68 -2.27 13.59
N PRO A 219 -18.47 -3.58 13.78
CA PRO A 219 -18.69 -4.57 12.73
C PRO A 219 -20.18 -4.65 12.34
N PRO A 220 -20.49 -5.05 11.09
CA PRO A 220 -21.83 -5.46 10.70
C PRO A 220 -22.41 -6.51 11.66
N ASP A 221 -23.70 -6.41 11.93
CA ASP A 221 -24.47 -7.46 12.59
C ASP A 221 -24.63 -8.64 11.63
N VAL A 222 -24.45 -9.88 12.10
CA VAL A 222 -24.50 -11.08 11.25
C VAL A 222 -25.81 -11.20 10.46
N LEU A 223 -26.94 -10.75 11.03
CA LEU A 223 -28.25 -10.82 10.38
C LEU A 223 -28.50 -9.66 9.40
N SER A 224 -27.59 -8.68 9.34
CA SER A 224 -27.74 -7.53 8.45
C SER A 224 -27.61 -7.89 6.97
N ALA A 225 -26.89 -8.98 6.64
CA ALA A 225 -26.73 -9.45 5.27
C ALA A 225 -28.08 -9.78 4.58
N HIS A 226 -29.07 -10.28 5.33
CA HIS A 226 -30.40 -10.58 4.81
C HIS A 226 -31.24 -9.34 4.48
N ARG A 227 -30.84 -8.16 4.95
CA ARG A 227 -31.55 -6.88 4.75
C ARG A 227 -30.63 -5.80 4.19
N ARG A 228 -29.59 -6.21 3.45
CA ARG A 228 -28.65 -5.27 2.84
C ARG A 228 -29.36 -4.35 1.86
N GLU A 229 -29.02 -3.07 1.91
CA GLU A 229 -29.42 -2.06 0.92
C GLU A 229 -28.14 -1.61 0.20
N THR A 230 -28.15 -1.61 -1.14
CA THR A 230 -26.98 -1.18 -1.92
C THR A 230 -26.82 0.34 -1.86
N LEU A 231 -25.59 0.84 -1.97
CA LEU A 231 -25.31 2.29 -1.94
C LEU A 231 -26.17 3.04 -2.97
N GLY A 232 -26.23 2.51 -4.19
CA GLY A 232 -27.02 3.10 -5.27
C GLY A 232 -28.52 3.11 -5.00
N SER A 233 -29.08 2.03 -4.42
CA SER A 233 -30.49 1.99 -3.99
C SER A 233 -30.79 3.05 -2.92
N TRP A 234 -29.90 3.19 -1.92
CA TRP A 234 -30.03 4.23 -0.90
C TRP A 234 -29.95 5.62 -1.51
N PHE A 235 -28.97 5.89 -2.37
CA PHE A 235 -28.80 7.17 -3.04
C PHE A 235 -30.02 7.57 -3.87
N LYS A 236 -30.61 6.62 -4.62
CA LYS A 236 -31.87 6.84 -5.36
C LYS A 236 -33.03 7.19 -4.43
N ARG A 237 -33.16 6.48 -3.29
CA ARG A 237 -34.18 6.77 -2.26
C ARG A 237 -33.99 8.15 -1.62
N GLU A 238 -32.75 8.56 -1.44
CA GLU A 238 -32.35 9.87 -0.92
C GLU A 238 -32.42 11.00 -1.97
N GLY A 239 -32.75 10.70 -3.23
CA GLY A 239 -32.87 11.68 -4.31
C GLY A 239 -31.53 12.22 -4.81
N VAL A 240 -30.43 11.48 -4.62
CA VAL A 240 -29.10 11.85 -5.10
C VAL A 240 -29.06 11.87 -6.63
N ARG A 241 -28.45 12.90 -7.20
CA ARG A 241 -28.28 13.10 -8.65
C ARG A 241 -26.82 13.14 -9.08
N ARG A 242 -25.96 13.75 -8.26
CA ARG A 242 -24.52 13.90 -8.53
C ARG A 242 -23.70 13.24 -7.43
N VAL A 243 -22.66 12.52 -7.85
CA VAL A 243 -21.78 11.77 -6.94
C VAL A 243 -20.37 12.35 -7.01
N PHE A 244 -19.79 12.66 -5.86
CA PHE A 244 -18.43 13.15 -5.70
C PHE A 244 -17.65 12.10 -4.90
N ALA A 245 -16.54 11.60 -5.43
CA ALA A 245 -15.73 10.58 -4.75
C ALA A 245 -14.33 11.11 -4.40
N CYS A 246 -13.87 10.79 -3.20
CA CYS A 246 -12.53 11.06 -2.69
C CYS A 246 -12.02 9.86 -1.87
N GLY A 247 -10.76 9.87 -1.44
CA GLY A 247 -10.19 8.81 -0.60
C GLY A 247 -9.12 7.99 -1.32
N LEU A 248 -9.06 6.69 -1.03
CA LEU A 248 -7.95 5.81 -1.43
C LEU A 248 -8.44 4.52 -2.11
N ALA A 249 -7.69 3.94 -3.05
CA ALA A 249 -6.71 4.61 -3.91
C ALA A 249 -7.43 5.32 -5.08
N ALA A 250 -6.93 6.50 -5.48
CA ALA A 250 -7.55 7.39 -6.46
C ALA A 250 -7.79 6.71 -7.83
N ASP A 251 -6.86 5.87 -8.27
CA ASP A 251 -6.84 5.12 -9.54
C ASP A 251 -7.37 3.68 -9.43
N PHE A 252 -7.83 3.27 -8.23
CA PHE A 252 -8.54 2.03 -7.97
C PHE A 252 -9.95 2.31 -7.46
N CYS A 253 -10.20 2.08 -6.16
CA CYS A 253 -11.54 2.10 -5.57
C CYS A 253 -12.28 3.42 -5.80
N VAL A 254 -11.58 4.57 -5.81
CA VAL A 254 -12.19 5.88 -6.04
C VAL A 254 -12.66 6.02 -7.48
N LEU A 255 -11.77 5.79 -8.46
CA LEU A 255 -12.14 5.88 -9.88
C LEU A 255 -13.20 4.84 -10.26
N ASP A 256 -13.08 3.61 -9.75
CA ASP A 256 -14.05 2.54 -9.96
C ASP A 256 -15.44 2.90 -9.39
N THR A 257 -15.47 3.57 -8.23
CA THR A 257 -16.70 4.14 -7.66
C THR A 257 -17.35 5.16 -8.60
N VAL A 258 -16.56 6.06 -9.19
CA VAL A 258 -17.07 7.11 -10.10
C VAL A 258 -17.59 6.50 -11.41
N LEU A 259 -16.87 5.53 -11.97
CA LEU A 259 -17.27 4.80 -13.17
C LEU A 259 -18.59 4.06 -12.96
N ASN A 260 -18.70 3.29 -11.87
CA ASN A 260 -19.89 2.50 -11.60
C ASN A 260 -21.07 3.35 -11.16
N ALA A 261 -20.86 4.50 -10.50
CA ALA A 261 -21.92 5.49 -10.29
C ALA A 261 -22.52 5.97 -11.62
N LYS A 262 -21.66 6.29 -12.59
CA LYS A 262 -22.12 6.73 -13.91
C LYS A 262 -22.88 5.62 -14.64
N ALA A 263 -22.35 4.39 -14.57
CA ALA A 263 -22.96 3.23 -15.19
C ALA A 263 -24.31 2.85 -14.54
N GLU A 264 -24.48 3.08 -13.24
CA GLU A 264 -25.73 2.88 -12.50
C GLU A 264 -26.79 3.96 -12.81
N GLY A 265 -26.40 5.05 -13.49
CA GLY A 265 -27.31 6.06 -14.03
C GLY A 265 -27.39 7.36 -13.22
N PHE A 266 -26.44 7.65 -12.34
CA PHE A 266 -26.33 8.98 -11.74
C PHE A 266 -25.98 10.02 -12.81
N GLN A 267 -26.55 11.23 -12.71
CA GLN A 267 -26.48 12.24 -13.77
C GLN A 267 -25.03 12.65 -14.04
N GLU A 268 -24.29 12.89 -12.96
CA GLU A 268 -22.88 13.29 -12.98
C GLU A 268 -22.12 12.56 -11.88
N ALA A 269 -20.87 12.20 -12.19
CA ALA A 269 -19.96 11.55 -11.25
C ALA A 269 -18.58 12.20 -11.37
N TYR A 270 -18.01 12.58 -10.24
CA TYR A 270 -16.83 13.41 -10.14
C TYR A 270 -15.77 12.76 -9.27
N LEU A 271 -14.53 12.74 -9.77
CA LEU A 271 -13.36 12.38 -8.97
C LEU A 271 -12.71 13.66 -8.41
N LEU A 272 -12.65 13.77 -7.09
CA LEU A 272 -11.98 14.86 -6.37
C LEU A 272 -10.48 14.57 -6.27
N MET A 273 -9.73 14.91 -7.32
CA MET A 273 -8.38 14.39 -7.56
C MET A 273 -7.37 14.76 -6.46
N ASP A 274 -7.44 15.98 -5.92
CA ASP A 274 -6.56 16.45 -4.85
C ASP A 274 -6.97 15.96 -3.45
N ALA A 275 -8.17 15.37 -3.34
CA ALA A 275 -8.65 14.62 -2.19
C ALA A 275 -8.48 13.09 -2.37
N GLY A 276 -7.58 12.68 -3.27
CA GLY A 276 -7.17 11.28 -3.44
C GLY A 276 -5.67 11.11 -3.58
N ARG A 277 -5.18 9.89 -3.39
CA ARG A 277 -3.80 9.48 -3.70
C ARG A 277 -3.81 8.20 -4.53
N ALA A 278 -3.00 8.16 -5.58
CA ALA A 278 -2.91 7.01 -6.47
C ALA A 278 -2.13 5.87 -5.80
N ALA A 279 -2.53 4.64 -6.06
CA ALA A 279 -1.83 3.45 -5.62
C ALA A 279 -0.42 3.48 -6.18
N TYR A 280 0.54 3.34 -5.28
CA TYR A 280 1.95 3.34 -5.63
C TYR A 280 2.59 2.13 -4.99
N LEU A 281 3.03 1.23 -5.83
CA LEU A 281 3.80 0.05 -5.45
C LEU A 281 5.18 0.22 -6.07
N PRO A 282 6.21 0.50 -5.26
CA PRO A 282 7.52 0.79 -5.80
C PRO A 282 8.05 -0.35 -6.68
N GLY A 283 8.32 -0.06 -7.96
CA GLY A 283 8.75 -1.06 -8.94
C GLY A 283 7.63 -1.75 -9.72
N LEU A 284 6.37 -1.53 -9.34
CA LEU A 284 5.17 -1.90 -10.09
C LEU A 284 4.66 -0.70 -10.89
N GLY A 285 4.08 -0.95 -12.06
CA GLY A 285 3.44 0.10 -12.86
C GLY A 285 3.84 0.07 -14.31
N GLU A 286 2.85 0.12 -15.18
CA GLU A 286 3.02 0.11 -16.64
C GLU A 286 3.89 1.28 -17.14
N VAL A 287 4.03 2.34 -16.35
CA VAL A 287 4.75 3.58 -16.68
C VAL A 287 6.13 3.72 -16.00
N GLY A 288 6.59 2.72 -15.23
CA GLY A 288 7.94 2.71 -14.63
C GLY A 288 8.19 3.74 -13.50
N SER A 289 7.16 4.46 -13.06
CA SER A 289 7.19 5.40 -11.93
C SER A 289 7.09 4.71 -10.57
N GLY A 290 6.34 3.61 -10.50
CA GLY A 290 5.84 2.98 -9.26
C GLY A 290 4.31 3.09 -9.11
N PHE A 291 3.63 3.89 -9.95
CA PHE A 291 2.17 3.97 -10.00
C PHE A 291 1.60 2.78 -10.76
N VAL A 292 0.63 2.10 -10.14
CA VAL A 292 0.17 0.80 -10.62
C VAL A 292 -0.61 0.90 -11.93
N GLN A 293 -1.37 1.98 -12.13
CA GLN A 293 -2.17 2.22 -13.33
C GLN A 293 -1.50 3.21 -14.29
N ASP A 294 -1.62 2.98 -15.59
CA ASP A 294 -1.17 3.91 -16.63
C ASP A 294 -2.15 5.09 -16.77
N PRO A 295 -1.72 6.34 -16.50
CA PRO A 295 -2.57 7.51 -16.66
C PRO A 295 -3.10 7.71 -18.09
N VAL A 296 -2.41 7.21 -19.13
CA VAL A 296 -2.90 7.26 -20.52
C VAL A 296 -4.16 6.41 -20.67
N LYS A 297 -4.11 5.13 -20.26
CA LYS A 297 -5.25 4.21 -20.30
C LYS A 297 -6.42 4.70 -19.44
N LEU A 298 -6.11 5.24 -18.26
CA LEU A 298 -7.12 5.83 -17.38
C LEU A 298 -7.81 7.03 -18.05
N LYS A 299 -7.07 7.87 -18.79
CA LYS A 299 -7.68 8.98 -19.55
C LYS A 299 -8.64 8.47 -20.61
N GLU A 300 -8.21 7.51 -21.43
CA GLU A 300 -9.04 6.96 -22.51
C GLU A 300 -10.39 6.47 -21.98
N MET A 301 -10.35 5.73 -20.88
CA MET A 301 -11.54 5.24 -20.18
C MET A 301 -12.40 6.35 -19.58
N MET A 302 -11.80 7.33 -18.91
CA MET A 302 -12.54 8.46 -18.36
C MET A 302 -13.24 9.27 -19.45
N VAL A 303 -12.59 9.47 -20.62
CA VAL A 303 -13.23 10.09 -21.79
C VAL A 303 -14.40 9.23 -22.28
N GLU A 304 -14.19 7.93 -22.47
CA GLU A 304 -15.23 7.01 -22.96
C GLU A 304 -16.47 7.00 -22.05
N LYS A 305 -16.26 6.97 -20.74
CA LYS A 305 -17.35 6.92 -19.75
C LYS A 305 -17.84 8.31 -19.32
N ASN A 306 -17.33 9.38 -19.93
CA ASN A 306 -17.69 10.76 -19.61
C ASN A 306 -17.53 11.09 -18.12
N ILE A 307 -16.38 10.71 -17.57
CA ILE A 307 -15.97 11.01 -16.19
C ILE A 307 -15.25 12.35 -16.16
N ARG A 308 -15.59 13.17 -15.15
CA ARG A 308 -14.99 14.49 -14.94
C ARG A 308 -14.11 14.50 -13.70
N LEU A 309 -13.02 15.26 -13.80
CA LEU A 309 -12.09 15.51 -12.70
C LEU A 309 -12.32 16.91 -12.17
N ILE A 310 -12.34 17.07 -10.85
CA ILE A 310 -12.46 18.39 -10.22
C ILE A 310 -11.50 18.52 -9.05
N PRO A 311 -10.82 19.67 -8.90
CA PRO A 311 -10.12 19.97 -7.66
C PRO A 311 -11.14 20.27 -6.57
N ALA A 312 -10.93 19.80 -5.35
CA ALA A 312 -11.80 20.07 -4.21
C ALA A 312 -11.90 21.57 -3.89
N ALA A 313 -10.92 22.38 -4.30
CA ALA A 313 -11.03 23.83 -4.24
C ALA A 313 -12.17 24.40 -5.11
N ALA A 314 -12.58 23.72 -6.19
CA ALA A 314 -13.72 24.15 -6.99
C ALA A 314 -15.05 24.00 -6.24
N VAL A 315 -15.13 23.08 -5.28
CA VAL A 315 -16.34 22.75 -4.52
C VAL A 315 -16.40 23.51 -3.18
N LEU A 316 -15.26 23.72 -2.54
CA LEU A 316 -15.19 24.36 -1.23
C LEU A 316 -15.30 25.89 -1.31
N PRO A 317 -15.89 26.57 -0.31
CA PRO A 317 -15.90 28.03 -0.24
C PRO A 317 -14.48 28.62 -0.19
N ALA A 318 -14.29 29.81 -0.77
CA ALA A 318 -12.99 30.50 -0.78
C ALA A 318 -12.34 30.66 0.61
N ALA A 319 -13.16 30.89 1.65
CA ALA A 319 -12.68 30.99 3.04
C ALA A 319 -12.06 29.67 3.56
N THR A 320 -12.58 28.52 3.11
CA THR A 320 -12.05 27.20 3.44
C THR A 320 -10.82 26.88 2.58
N GLN A 321 -10.82 27.29 1.31
CA GLN A 321 -9.65 27.14 0.42
C GLN A 321 -8.40 27.82 1.01
N ALA A 322 -8.55 29.02 1.61
CA ALA A 322 -7.44 29.75 2.23
C ALA A 322 -6.85 29.06 3.47
N LYS A 323 -7.65 28.28 4.21
CA LYS A 323 -7.19 27.47 5.37
C LYS A 323 -6.47 26.19 4.95
N LEU A 324 -6.78 25.70 3.75
CA LEU A 324 -6.27 24.46 3.17
C LEU A 324 -5.06 24.69 2.25
N ALA A 325 -4.59 25.93 2.12
CA ALA A 325 -3.32 26.22 1.46
C ALA A 325 -2.20 25.55 2.26
N ALA A 326 -1.44 24.67 1.60
CA ALA A 326 -0.35 23.94 2.25
C ALA A 326 0.61 24.94 2.95
N PRO A 327 1.17 24.59 4.12
CA PRO A 327 2.31 25.34 4.64
C PRO A 327 3.41 25.32 3.58
N ALA A 328 3.90 26.50 3.18
CA ALA A 328 5.01 26.63 2.25
C ALA A 328 6.23 25.87 2.81
N VAL A 329 6.52 24.70 2.25
CA VAL A 329 7.77 24.01 2.53
C VAL A 329 8.80 24.65 1.62
N ASN A 330 9.58 25.59 2.17
CA ASN A 330 10.78 26.11 1.53
C ASN A 330 11.82 24.98 1.44
N GLY A 331 11.67 24.11 0.46
CA GLY A 331 12.58 23.04 0.14
C GLY A 331 12.40 22.69 -1.32
N LYS A 332 13.47 22.78 -2.11
CA LYS A 332 13.47 22.29 -3.50
C LYS A 332 12.89 20.88 -3.50
N THR A 333 11.93 20.61 -4.38
CA THR A 333 11.35 19.29 -4.65
C THR A 333 12.46 18.31 -5.00
N GLY A 334 12.98 17.67 -3.96
CA GLY A 334 14.11 16.76 -4.03
C GLY A 334 13.61 15.33 -4.12
N LYS A 335 14.42 14.51 -4.75
CA LYS A 335 14.42 13.05 -4.66
C LYS A 335 14.58 12.59 -3.19
N HIS A 336 13.51 12.61 -2.40
CA HIS A 336 13.60 12.27 -0.98
C HIS A 336 13.63 10.75 -0.78
N PHE A 337 14.66 10.26 -0.08
CA PHE A 337 14.71 8.88 0.40
C PHE A 337 13.60 8.67 1.45
N PRO A 338 12.95 7.48 1.51
CA PRO A 338 11.87 7.21 2.47
C PRO A 338 12.23 7.61 3.90
N GLN A 339 11.28 8.18 4.64
CA GLN A 339 11.43 8.48 6.07
C GLN A 339 11.11 7.27 6.97
N GLN A 340 10.73 6.14 6.36
CA GLN A 340 10.52 4.85 7.02
C GLN A 340 10.67 3.74 5.97
N LEU A 341 11.09 2.55 6.41
CA LEU A 341 11.03 1.34 5.59
C LEU A 341 9.86 0.44 6.04
N GLY A 342 9.23 -0.20 5.07
CA GLY A 342 8.13 -1.12 5.35
C GLY A 342 6.80 -0.43 5.70
N PRO A 343 5.88 -1.13 6.38
CA PRO A 343 6.07 -2.46 6.94
C PRO A 343 6.26 -3.55 5.86
N PHE A 344 6.97 -4.62 6.22
CA PHE A 344 7.19 -5.77 5.35
C PHE A 344 6.66 -7.08 5.93
N ALA A 345 5.92 -7.84 5.14
CA ALA A 345 5.58 -9.22 5.45
C ALA A 345 6.74 -10.18 5.13
N LEU A 346 6.80 -11.29 5.87
CA LEU A 346 7.71 -12.41 5.63
C LEU A 346 6.96 -13.59 5.03
N LEU A 347 7.15 -13.82 3.74
CA LEU A 347 6.46 -14.87 2.99
C LEU A 347 7.27 -16.16 2.96
N SER A 348 6.70 -17.27 3.42
CA SER A 348 7.31 -18.61 3.32
C SER A 348 7.50 -19.03 1.87
N ALA A 349 8.75 -19.19 1.43
CA ALA A 349 9.03 -19.73 0.11
C ALA A 349 8.41 -21.13 -0.04
N THR A 350 7.86 -21.40 -1.22
CA THR A 350 7.30 -22.73 -1.53
C THR A 350 8.41 -23.70 -1.95
N SER A 351 8.07 -24.99 -2.07
CA SER A 351 8.96 -26.01 -2.66
C SER A 351 9.40 -25.73 -4.11
N ALA A 352 8.80 -24.74 -4.77
CA ALA A 352 9.24 -24.27 -6.08
C ALA A 352 10.60 -23.54 -6.07
N LEU A 353 11.14 -23.23 -4.88
CA LEU A 353 12.47 -22.63 -4.68
C LEU A 353 13.35 -23.54 -3.82
N VAL A 354 14.46 -23.99 -4.39
CA VAL A 354 15.50 -24.76 -3.68
C VAL A 354 16.74 -23.90 -3.58
N LEU A 355 17.12 -23.54 -2.36
CA LEU A 355 18.25 -22.66 -2.06
C LEU A 355 19.46 -23.45 -1.54
N SER A 356 20.65 -23.13 -2.02
CA SER A 356 21.93 -23.67 -1.54
C SER A 356 22.85 -22.54 -1.10
N LEU A 357 23.52 -22.71 0.05
CA LEU A 357 24.39 -21.71 0.65
C LEU A 357 25.86 -22.15 0.61
N ASP A 358 26.72 -21.31 0.06
CA ASP A 358 28.17 -21.43 0.15
C ASP A 358 28.69 -20.46 1.23
N PHE A 359 28.93 -20.99 2.42
CA PHE A 359 29.43 -20.22 3.57
C PHE A 359 30.85 -19.70 3.39
N ALA A 360 31.67 -20.34 2.55
CA ALA A 360 33.04 -19.88 2.31
C ALA A 360 33.03 -18.65 1.39
N ALA A 361 32.16 -18.64 0.38
CA ALA A 361 31.99 -17.52 -0.54
C ALA A 361 31.04 -16.42 -0.02
N GLY A 362 30.17 -16.74 0.96
CA GLY A 362 29.10 -15.84 1.39
C GLY A 362 28.03 -15.65 0.30
N GLN A 363 27.82 -16.70 -0.51
CA GLN A 363 26.97 -16.67 -1.70
C GLN A 363 25.90 -17.76 -1.63
N TRP A 364 24.71 -17.45 -2.13
CA TRP A 364 23.61 -18.38 -2.30
C TRP A 364 23.35 -18.63 -3.78
N THR A 365 22.84 -19.81 -4.10
CA THR A 365 22.31 -20.17 -5.43
C THR A 365 20.93 -20.77 -5.29
N ALA A 366 20.08 -20.57 -6.29
CA ALA A 366 18.71 -21.04 -6.32
C ALA A 366 18.44 -21.90 -7.56
N SER A 367 17.57 -22.89 -7.39
CA SER A 367 17.08 -23.76 -8.44
C SER A 367 15.59 -24.08 -8.22
N GLY A 368 14.96 -24.74 -9.21
CA GLY A 368 13.54 -25.04 -9.21
C GLY A 368 12.71 -24.07 -10.04
N ALA A 369 11.41 -24.34 -10.15
CA ALA A 369 10.54 -23.64 -11.09
C ALA A 369 10.55 -22.11 -10.94
N ALA A 370 10.63 -21.59 -9.70
CA ALA A 370 10.69 -20.15 -9.44
C ALA A 370 12.02 -19.52 -9.90
N ALA A 371 13.14 -20.26 -9.76
CA ALA A 371 14.43 -19.82 -10.25
C ALA A 371 14.50 -19.89 -11.80
N ASP A 372 13.96 -20.95 -12.39
CA ASP A 372 13.89 -21.14 -13.84
C ASP A 372 13.08 -20.03 -14.53
N GLU A 373 11.98 -19.61 -13.92
CA GLU A 373 11.17 -18.48 -14.40
C GLU A 373 11.97 -17.18 -14.44
N LEU A 374 12.70 -16.85 -13.37
CA LEU A 374 13.53 -15.64 -13.35
C LEU A 374 14.73 -15.74 -14.30
N LEU A 375 15.37 -16.91 -14.42
CA LEU A 375 16.42 -17.17 -15.40
C LEU A 375 15.92 -16.93 -16.83
N SER A 376 14.70 -17.38 -17.16
CA SER A 376 14.08 -17.16 -18.47
C SER A 376 13.86 -15.68 -18.80
N ARG A 377 13.78 -14.82 -17.76
CA ARG A 377 13.59 -13.37 -17.84
C ARG A 377 14.90 -12.59 -17.71
N GLY A 378 16.04 -13.28 -17.71
CA GLY A 378 17.38 -12.67 -17.72
C GLY A 378 17.93 -12.30 -16.33
N PHE A 379 17.33 -12.81 -15.25
CA PHE A 379 17.91 -12.70 -13.91
C PHE A 379 18.93 -13.80 -13.69
N GLU A 380 19.85 -13.59 -12.77
CA GLU A 380 20.64 -14.68 -12.21
C GLU A 380 19.81 -15.38 -11.10
N ALA A 381 20.21 -16.59 -10.72
CA ALA A 381 19.62 -17.29 -9.59
C ALA A 381 20.66 -17.43 -8.47
N ARG A 382 21.36 -16.34 -8.17
CA ARG A 382 22.42 -16.29 -7.16
C ARG A 382 22.55 -14.90 -6.54
N GLY A 383 23.11 -14.83 -5.35
CA GLY A 383 23.44 -13.57 -4.70
C GLY A 383 24.21 -13.77 -3.41
N SER A 384 24.50 -12.67 -2.71
CA SER A 384 25.25 -12.71 -1.46
C SER A 384 24.34 -12.80 -0.23
N PHE A 385 24.88 -13.26 0.90
CA PHE A 385 24.19 -13.20 2.19
C PHE A 385 25.10 -12.69 3.31
N ALA A 386 24.49 -12.03 4.30
CA ALA A 386 25.18 -11.56 5.50
C ALA A 386 25.55 -12.73 6.42
N PRO A 387 26.61 -12.62 7.24
CA PRO A 387 26.98 -13.67 8.17
C PRO A 387 25.81 -14.12 9.06
N PRO A 388 25.56 -15.43 9.23
CA PRO A 388 24.48 -15.90 10.09
C PRO A 388 24.66 -15.43 11.54
N PHE A 389 23.56 -15.02 12.16
CA PHE A 389 23.52 -14.64 13.57
C PHE A 389 22.56 -15.55 14.34
N LYS A 390 22.81 -15.71 15.64
CA LYS A 390 21.92 -16.48 16.51
C LYS A 390 20.61 -15.71 16.67
N MET A 391 19.49 -16.37 16.41
CA MET A 391 18.18 -15.75 16.51
C MET A 391 17.93 -15.15 17.91
N THR A 392 17.55 -13.88 17.94
CA THR A 392 17.27 -13.11 19.16
C THR A 392 15.77 -12.97 19.47
N ILE A 393 14.89 -13.54 18.62
CA ILE A 393 13.44 -13.47 18.78
C ILE A 393 12.92 -14.46 19.85
N ASP A 394 11.91 -14.01 20.59
CA ASP A 394 11.28 -14.78 21.67
C ASP A 394 10.37 -15.93 21.17
N ALA A 395 10.00 -16.84 22.07
CA ALA A 395 9.19 -18.01 21.71
C ALA A 395 7.81 -17.65 21.13
N PRO A 396 7.04 -16.68 21.70
CA PRO A 396 5.78 -16.25 21.10
C PRO A 396 5.94 -15.71 19.67
N THR A 397 6.98 -14.92 19.39
CA THR A 397 7.24 -14.39 18.04
C THR A 397 7.59 -15.52 17.08
N ARG A 398 8.36 -16.52 17.51
CA ARG A 398 8.69 -17.71 16.70
C ARG A 398 7.44 -18.50 16.31
N GLU A 399 6.53 -18.72 17.26
CA GLU A 399 5.26 -19.42 17.02
C GLU A 399 4.38 -18.67 16.02
N ASN A 400 4.26 -17.35 16.17
CA ASN A 400 3.48 -16.50 15.27
C ASN A 400 4.04 -16.48 13.84
N LEU A 401 5.36 -16.43 13.69
CA LEU A 401 6.02 -16.52 12.38
C LEU A 401 5.97 -17.95 11.81
N LYS A 402 5.50 -18.93 12.59
CA LYS A 402 5.49 -20.36 12.26
C LYS A 402 6.87 -20.85 11.85
N LEU A 403 7.91 -20.40 12.57
CA LEU A 403 9.27 -20.84 12.31
C LEU A 403 9.47 -22.26 12.85
N SER A 404 10.29 -23.05 12.16
CA SER A 404 10.68 -24.38 12.62
C SER A 404 11.32 -24.30 14.01
N GLU A 405 11.01 -25.25 14.90
CA GLU A 405 11.66 -25.38 16.20
C GLU A 405 13.17 -25.64 16.06
N GLU A 406 13.59 -26.18 14.93
CA GLU A 406 15.00 -26.44 14.61
C GLU A 406 15.76 -25.15 14.24
N ALA A 407 15.09 -24.02 13.99
CA ALA A 407 15.73 -22.77 13.62
C ALA A 407 16.50 -22.14 14.80
N VAL A 408 17.83 -22.10 14.65
CA VAL A 408 18.78 -21.55 15.63
C VAL A 408 19.44 -20.27 15.12
N PHE A 409 19.80 -20.24 13.85
CA PHE A 409 20.46 -19.10 13.21
C PHE A 409 19.59 -18.49 12.12
N CYS A 410 19.83 -17.22 11.84
CA CYS A 410 19.18 -16.46 10.79
C CYS A 410 20.24 -15.71 9.98
N ALA A 411 20.03 -15.55 8.68
CA ALA A 411 20.87 -14.73 7.82
C ALA A 411 20.02 -13.94 6.81
N TRP A 412 20.42 -12.70 6.53
CA TRP A 412 19.86 -11.92 5.44
C TRP A 412 20.52 -12.32 4.10
N CYS A 413 19.71 -12.70 3.13
CA CYS A 413 20.11 -12.91 1.75
C CYS A 413 19.73 -11.68 0.91
N ASN A 414 20.71 -11.10 0.23
CA ASN A 414 20.48 -10.02 -0.71
C ASN A 414 19.66 -10.51 -1.93
N PRO A 415 18.97 -9.61 -2.64
CA PRO A 415 18.39 -9.89 -3.96
C PRO A 415 19.39 -10.54 -4.91
N SER A 416 18.87 -11.17 -5.97
CA SER A 416 19.73 -11.70 -7.01
C SER A 416 20.66 -10.65 -7.62
N GLU A 417 21.88 -11.07 -7.95
CA GLU A 417 22.86 -10.25 -8.68
C GLU A 417 22.35 -9.90 -10.10
N ASN A 418 22.93 -8.85 -10.70
CA ASN A 418 22.72 -8.41 -12.09
C ASN A 418 21.28 -8.00 -12.50
N THR A 419 20.42 -7.63 -11.56
CA THR A 419 19.10 -6.99 -11.84
C THR A 419 19.20 -5.60 -12.52
N GLY A 420 20.43 -5.10 -12.74
CA GLY A 420 20.78 -3.73 -13.07
C GLY A 420 20.39 -3.22 -14.47
N ASN A 421 20.04 -4.08 -15.44
CA ASN A 421 19.93 -3.66 -16.84
C ASN A 421 18.77 -4.30 -17.63
N LEU A 422 17.54 -4.20 -17.13
CA LEU A 422 16.35 -4.68 -17.84
C LEU A 422 15.34 -3.54 -18.02
N ASN A 423 15.20 -3.06 -19.26
CA ASN A 423 14.05 -2.29 -19.75
C ASN A 423 12.79 -3.19 -19.88
N GLY A 424 12.49 -3.94 -18.80
CA GLY A 424 11.40 -4.91 -18.69
C GLY A 424 11.11 -5.28 -17.23
N ARG A 425 11.54 -4.43 -16.28
CA ARG A 425 11.41 -4.65 -14.82
C ARG A 425 9.97 -4.78 -14.31
N ALA A 426 8.99 -4.29 -15.06
CA ALA A 426 7.58 -4.36 -14.69
C ALA A 426 7.02 -5.80 -14.76
N GLU A 427 7.45 -6.61 -15.74
CA GLU A 427 6.95 -7.99 -15.89
C GLU A 427 7.54 -8.95 -14.86
N ALA A 428 8.80 -8.77 -14.46
CA ALA A 428 9.46 -9.59 -13.44
C ALA A 428 9.05 -9.23 -12.00
N TYR A 429 8.57 -8.00 -11.78
CA TYR A 429 7.92 -7.65 -10.52
C TYR A 429 6.50 -8.23 -10.47
N LEU A 430 5.78 -8.34 -11.59
CA LEU A 430 4.52 -9.08 -11.67
C LEU A 430 4.66 -10.60 -11.42
N SER A 431 5.88 -11.14 -11.31
CA SER A 431 6.13 -12.49 -10.77
C SER A 431 6.26 -12.56 -9.24
N THR A 432 6.16 -11.45 -8.49
CA THR A 432 6.12 -11.48 -7.00
C THR A 432 4.79 -11.97 -6.41
N VAL A 433 3.94 -12.62 -7.21
CA VAL A 433 2.75 -13.35 -6.75
C VAL A 433 3.09 -14.68 -6.05
N SER A 434 4.36 -15.10 -6.06
CA SER A 434 4.85 -16.19 -5.22
C SER A 434 5.87 -15.70 -4.19
N SER A 435 5.78 -16.25 -2.97
CA SER A 435 6.75 -16.03 -1.89
C SER A 435 8.20 -16.30 -2.30
N SER A 436 8.39 -17.26 -3.21
CA SER A 436 9.67 -17.65 -3.81
C SER A 436 10.29 -16.53 -4.65
N ALA A 437 9.48 -15.84 -5.47
CA ALA A 437 9.96 -14.74 -6.29
C ALA A 437 10.25 -13.49 -5.45
N ALA A 438 9.46 -13.24 -4.40
CA ALA A 438 9.72 -12.15 -3.46
C ALA A 438 11.14 -12.27 -2.84
N PHE A 439 11.57 -13.48 -2.47
CA PHE A 439 12.93 -13.73 -1.99
C PHE A 439 14.00 -13.35 -3.02
N LEU A 440 13.84 -13.80 -4.27
CA LEU A 440 14.85 -13.56 -5.31
C LEU A 440 14.93 -12.08 -5.73
N VAL A 441 13.80 -11.35 -5.69
CA VAL A 441 13.70 -9.95 -6.14
C VAL A 441 14.02 -8.95 -5.03
N ASN A 442 13.50 -9.17 -3.82
CA ASN A 442 13.62 -8.22 -2.70
C ASN A 442 14.71 -8.64 -1.69
N GLY A 443 15.19 -9.88 -1.76
CA GLY A 443 15.94 -10.50 -0.68
C GLY A 443 15.01 -11.07 0.39
N GLY A 444 15.61 -11.65 1.41
CA GLY A 444 14.86 -12.29 2.48
C GLY A 444 15.73 -12.89 3.57
N PHE A 445 15.08 -13.52 4.54
CA PHE A 445 15.75 -14.20 5.64
C PHE A 445 15.75 -15.70 5.43
N VAL A 446 16.89 -16.33 5.67
CA VAL A 446 17.02 -17.78 5.74
C VAL A 446 17.26 -18.20 7.17
N TYR A 447 16.72 -19.35 7.54
CA TYR A 447 16.82 -19.91 8.88
C TYR A 447 17.59 -21.23 8.81
N LEU A 448 18.50 -21.41 9.76
CA LEU A 448 19.41 -22.55 9.80
C LEU A 448 19.30 -23.28 11.13
N ASN A 449 19.50 -24.59 11.10
CA ASN A 449 19.61 -25.39 12.32
C ASN A 449 20.99 -25.24 13.00
N LYS A 450 21.19 -25.96 14.11
CA LYS A 450 22.46 -25.96 14.86
C LYS A 450 23.67 -26.43 14.05
N ASP A 451 23.43 -27.25 13.02
CA ASP A 451 24.42 -27.85 12.13
C ASP A 451 24.63 -26.98 10.86
N GLN A 452 24.04 -25.77 10.83
CA GLN A 452 24.06 -24.80 9.73
C GLN A 452 23.37 -25.27 8.45
N GLU A 453 22.46 -26.23 8.55
CA GLU A 453 21.63 -26.67 7.45
C GLU A 453 20.39 -25.77 7.31
N LEU A 454 19.97 -25.50 6.08
CA LEU A 454 18.82 -24.66 5.76
C LEU A 454 17.50 -25.34 6.17
N VAL A 455 16.69 -24.65 6.98
CA VAL A 455 15.38 -25.17 7.45
C VAL A 455 14.19 -24.33 6.99
N ASP A 456 14.38 -23.05 6.67
CA ASP A 456 13.31 -22.18 6.18
C ASP A 456 13.86 -21.02 5.35
N VAL A 457 13.07 -20.53 4.39
CA VAL A 457 13.38 -19.40 3.50
C VAL A 457 12.17 -18.47 3.48
N ARG A 458 12.38 -17.21 3.87
CA ARG A 458 11.34 -16.17 3.94
C ARG A 458 11.70 -15.00 3.05
N GLY A 459 10.93 -14.77 1.99
CA GLY A 459 11.04 -13.58 1.15
C GLY A 459 10.41 -12.36 1.81
N VAL A 460 11.03 -11.19 1.64
CA VAL A 460 10.46 -9.91 2.08
C VAL A 460 9.47 -9.39 1.03
N SER A 461 8.27 -8.99 1.47
CA SER A 461 7.26 -8.35 0.63
C SER A 461 6.61 -7.18 1.36
N ILE A 462 5.95 -6.28 0.65
CA ILE A 462 5.08 -5.27 1.28
C ILE A 462 3.95 -5.99 2.05
N GLY A 463 3.68 -5.55 3.27
CA GLY A 463 2.65 -6.13 4.13
C GLY A 463 2.95 -5.91 5.61
N SER A 464 2.14 -6.48 6.50
CA SER A 464 2.36 -6.38 7.95
C SER A 464 3.38 -7.41 8.45
N GLY A 465 4.33 -7.00 9.31
CA GLY A 465 5.34 -7.88 9.88
C GLY A 465 6.55 -7.15 10.48
N LEU A 466 7.59 -6.96 9.68
CA LEU A 466 8.78 -6.21 10.01
C LEU A 466 8.52 -4.71 9.86
N SER A 467 8.67 -3.98 10.98
CA SER A 467 8.59 -2.51 11.02
C SER A 467 9.96 -1.92 11.34
N TYR A 468 10.25 -0.77 10.77
CA TYR A 468 11.51 -0.07 11.00
C TYR A 468 11.22 1.32 11.57
N GLY A 469 12.10 1.74 12.48
CA GLY A 469 12.05 3.06 13.10
C GLY A 469 12.45 4.17 12.13
N ALA A 470 12.48 5.40 12.65
CA ALA A 470 12.94 6.57 11.90
C ALA A 470 14.42 6.42 11.48
N PRO A 471 14.83 6.98 10.33
CA PRO A 471 16.20 6.89 9.84
C PRO A 471 17.16 7.60 10.80
N SER A 472 18.31 6.98 11.02
CA SER A 472 19.43 7.53 11.75
C SER A 472 20.64 7.72 10.83
N ARG A 473 21.48 8.72 11.11
CA ARG A 473 22.65 9.02 10.26
C ARG A 473 23.66 7.88 10.32
N TRP A 474 24.14 7.46 9.15
CA TRP A 474 25.25 6.51 9.05
C TRP A 474 26.59 7.22 9.28
N LYS A 475 27.50 6.54 10.00
CA LYS A 475 28.85 7.06 10.26
C LYS A 475 29.82 6.49 9.22
N ALA A 476 30.35 7.34 8.37
CA ALA A 476 31.19 6.93 7.24
C ALA A 476 32.42 6.09 7.64
N ASP A 477 33.03 6.33 8.81
CA ASP A 477 34.19 5.57 9.30
C ASP A 477 33.89 4.07 9.47
N PHE A 478 32.62 3.65 9.51
CA PHE A 478 32.23 2.26 9.69
C PHE A 478 31.88 1.56 8.37
N SER A 479 31.89 2.27 7.23
CA SER A 479 31.56 1.69 5.92
C SER A 479 32.50 0.54 5.55
N THR A 480 33.79 0.63 5.89
CA THR A 480 34.76 -0.44 5.59
C THR A 480 34.62 -1.66 6.51
N ALA A 481 33.92 -1.54 7.65
CA ALA A 481 33.64 -2.69 8.51
C ALA A 481 32.69 -3.71 7.86
N LEU A 482 31.93 -3.25 6.85
CA LEU A 482 30.97 -4.06 6.09
C LEU A 482 31.48 -4.39 4.67
N VAL A 483 32.80 -4.37 4.44
CA VAL A 483 33.38 -4.79 3.15
C VAL A 483 32.90 -6.20 2.79
N GLY A 484 32.43 -6.36 1.55
CA GLY A 484 31.84 -7.61 1.06
C GLY A 484 30.36 -7.82 1.39
N ARG A 485 29.76 -6.98 2.26
CA ARG A 485 28.32 -7.04 2.59
C ARG A 485 27.49 -5.96 1.91
N TRP A 486 28.14 -4.94 1.36
CA TRP A 486 27.46 -3.92 0.56
C TRP A 486 26.96 -4.49 -0.75
N HIS A 487 25.65 -4.37 -0.98
CA HIS A 487 24.98 -4.82 -2.18
C HIS A 487 24.44 -3.61 -2.96
N PRO A 488 24.49 -3.60 -4.30
CA PRO A 488 23.82 -2.59 -5.10
C PRO A 488 22.34 -2.53 -4.77
N VAL A 489 21.81 -1.31 -4.61
CA VAL A 489 20.36 -1.10 -4.47
C VAL A 489 19.70 -1.54 -5.79
N THR A 490 18.79 -2.51 -5.70
CA THR A 490 18.09 -3.06 -6.87
C THR A 490 16.72 -2.43 -7.06
N LEU A 491 16.12 -1.90 -5.99
CA LEU A 491 14.78 -1.34 -5.97
C LEU A 491 14.73 0.00 -6.73
N PRO A 492 13.95 0.11 -7.83
CA PRO A 492 13.97 1.30 -8.69
C PRO A 492 13.66 2.61 -7.98
N TYR A 493 12.74 2.60 -7.00
CA TYR A 493 12.39 3.81 -6.26
C TYR A 493 13.53 4.31 -5.38
N LEU A 494 14.28 3.41 -4.73
CA LEU A 494 15.48 3.77 -3.96
C LEU A 494 16.64 4.21 -4.87
N LEU A 495 16.77 3.61 -6.06
CA LEU A 495 17.73 4.09 -7.06
C LEU A 495 17.41 5.53 -7.52
N LYS A 496 16.12 5.86 -7.71
CA LYS A 496 15.68 7.20 -8.10
C LYS A 496 16.01 8.25 -7.04
N THR A 497 16.03 7.89 -5.75
CA THR A 497 16.42 8.78 -4.65
C THR A 497 17.93 9.01 -4.58
N GLY A 498 18.70 8.24 -5.34
CA GLY A 498 20.16 8.35 -5.44
C GLY A 498 20.92 7.36 -4.58
N ALA A 499 20.23 6.50 -3.82
CA ALA A 499 20.89 5.42 -3.10
C ALA A 499 21.56 4.45 -4.08
N LYS A 500 22.73 3.95 -3.67
CA LYS A 500 23.62 3.15 -4.51
C LYS A 500 23.88 1.79 -3.91
N LEU A 501 24.19 1.75 -2.63
CA LEU A 501 24.51 0.53 -1.90
C LEU A 501 23.60 0.41 -0.68
N PHE A 502 23.31 -0.82 -0.28
CA PHE A 502 22.70 -1.12 1.00
C PHE A 502 23.37 -2.32 1.65
N ALA A 503 23.26 -2.44 2.97
CA ALA A 503 23.76 -3.58 3.73
C ALA A 503 22.87 -3.88 4.93
N TRP A 504 22.69 -5.16 5.21
CA TRP A 504 22.10 -5.63 6.47
C TRP A 504 23.16 -5.62 7.57
N ILE A 505 22.76 -5.22 8.77
CA ILE A 505 23.56 -5.21 10.00
C ILE A 505 22.88 -6.14 10.99
N ASN A 506 23.66 -7.05 11.60
CA ASN A 506 23.11 -8.07 12.47
C ASN A 506 22.68 -7.48 13.83
N PRO A 507 21.70 -8.09 14.53
CA PRO A 507 21.30 -7.69 15.87
C PRO A 507 22.50 -7.67 16.83
N GLY A 508 22.70 -6.53 17.51
CA GLY A 508 23.79 -6.35 18.48
C GLY A 508 25.20 -6.34 17.88
N GLU A 509 25.33 -6.27 16.55
CA GLU A 509 26.63 -6.26 15.88
C GLU A 509 27.44 -4.99 16.24
N VAL A 510 28.71 -5.19 16.61
CA VAL A 510 29.65 -4.13 16.97
C VAL A 510 30.66 -3.96 15.86
N LEU A 511 30.63 -2.81 15.19
CA LEU A 511 31.52 -2.49 14.07
C LEU A 511 32.75 -1.73 14.57
N ALA A 512 33.91 -2.01 13.99
CA ALA A 512 35.15 -1.27 14.24
C ALA A 512 35.34 -0.17 13.17
N PRO A 513 35.77 1.05 13.54
CA PRO A 513 35.96 2.12 12.58
C PRO A 513 37.25 1.95 11.77
N GLN A 514 37.26 2.52 10.56
CA GLN A 514 38.44 2.69 9.73
C GLN A 514 39.44 3.60 10.43
N GLY A 515 40.71 3.20 10.49
CA GLY A 515 41.77 4.03 11.08
C GLY A 515 41.89 3.96 12.61
N GLY A 516 41.08 3.14 13.28
CA GLY A 516 41.11 2.96 14.74
C GLY A 516 40.23 3.97 15.49
N GLY A 517 39.67 3.55 16.63
CA GLY A 517 38.71 4.34 17.41
C GLY A 517 37.74 3.46 18.20
N GLU A 518 36.76 4.10 18.84
CA GLU A 518 35.74 3.39 19.63
C GLU A 518 34.81 2.57 18.72
N PRO A 519 34.60 1.27 19.02
CA PRO A 519 33.62 0.45 18.31
C PRO A 519 32.20 0.98 18.46
N TRP A 520 31.34 0.67 17.48
CA TRP A 520 29.95 1.13 17.47
C TRP A 520 28.99 -0.05 17.40
N LYS A 521 28.17 -0.22 18.45
CA LYS A 521 26.95 -1.04 18.39
C LYS A 521 25.89 -0.24 17.63
N VAL A 522 25.56 -0.67 16.41
CA VAL A 522 24.67 0.11 15.53
C VAL A 522 23.20 0.01 15.95
N CYS A 523 22.74 -1.21 16.23
CA CYS A 523 21.34 -1.55 16.48
C CYS A 523 21.20 -2.75 17.41
N ASP A 524 20.05 -2.88 18.08
CA ASP A 524 19.70 -4.00 18.95
C ASP A 524 19.01 -5.15 18.21
N HIS A 525 18.19 -4.84 17.20
CA HIS A 525 17.34 -5.83 16.52
C HIS A 525 17.70 -6.07 15.04
N GLY A 526 18.75 -5.42 14.55
CA GLY A 526 19.18 -5.46 13.15
C GLY A 526 18.79 -4.18 12.41
N ALA A 527 19.49 -3.89 11.31
CA ALA A 527 19.27 -2.65 10.57
C ALA A 527 19.64 -2.77 9.09
N PHE A 528 18.99 -1.96 8.24
CA PHE A 528 19.43 -1.71 6.88
C PHE A 528 20.12 -0.36 6.77
N ALA A 529 21.39 -0.35 6.37
CA ALA A 529 22.13 0.86 6.03
C ALA A 529 22.10 1.12 4.52
N TYR A 530 22.11 2.38 4.11
CA TYR A 530 22.10 2.84 2.73
C TYR A 530 23.18 3.90 2.51
N LEU A 531 23.93 3.76 1.41
CA LEU A 531 24.91 4.73 0.95
C LEU A 531 24.45 5.38 -0.36
N PHE A 532 24.69 6.68 -0.50
CA PHE A 532 24.32 7.47 -1.70
C PHE A 532 25.47 7.64 -2.69
N HIS A 533 26.53 6.87 -2.48
CA HIS A 533 27.74 6.79 -3.29
C HIS A 533 28.16 5.32 -3.45
N ALA A 534 29.05 5.06 -4.41
CA ALA A 534 29.50 3.71 -4.73
C ALA A 534 30.86 3.36 -4.09
N SER A 535 31.57 4.34 -3.54
CA SER A 535 32.92 4.17 -3.01
C SER A 535 32.91 4.23 -1.50
N LEU A 536 33.38 3.17 -0.82
CA LEU A 536 33.40 3.13 0.65
C LEU A 536 34.34 4.15 1.30
N SER A 537 35.16 4.85 0.52
CA SER A 537 35.99 5.96 0.98
C SER A 537 35.31 7.33 0.87
N GLU A 538 34.15 7.41 0.21
CA GLU A 538 33.35 8.62 0.09
C GLU A 538 32.39 8.75 1.28
N GLN A 539 31.91 9.98 1.50
CA GLN A 539 30.93 10.30 2.53
C GLN A 539 29.83 11.15 1.90
N ASP A 540 28.59 10.87 2.25
CA ASP A 540 27.44 11.70 1.86
C ASP A 540 26.56 11.94 3.08
N ASP A 541 26.10 13.18 3.27
CA ASP A 541 25.25 13.55 4.41
C ASP A 541 23.89 12.84 4.39
N ARG A 542 23.52 12.23 3.26
CA ARG A 542 22.31 11.42 3.12
C ARG A 542 22.50 9.98 3.60
N ASP A 543 23.73 9.52 3.82
CA ASP A 543 23.98 8.15 4.27
C ASP A 543 23.28 7.88 5.62
N LEU A 544 22.49 6.80 5.68
CA LEU A 544 21.56 6.55 6.78
C LEU A 544 21.34 5.06 7.03
N PHE A 545 20.71 4.73 8.14
CA PHE A 545 20.23 3.38 8.44
C PHE A 545 18.86 3.40 9.13
N PHE A 546 18.12 2.31 8.97
CA PHE A 546 16.85 2.07 9.63
C PHE A 546 16.97 0.85 10.53
N GLU A 547 16.76 1.05 11.82
CA GLU A 547 16.73 -0.03 12.80
C GLU A 547 15.37 -0.73 12.81
N LEU A 548 15.40 -2.05 12.90
CA LEU A 548 14.20 -2.86 13.08
C LEU A 548 13.59 -2.56 14.45
N GLU A 549 12.29 -2.28 14.49
CA GLU A 549 11.57 -2.14 15.75
C GLU A 549 11.42 -3.50 16.44
N ALA A 550 11.42 -3.51 17.77
CA ALA A 550 11.24 -4.73 18.53
C ALA A 550 9.90 -5.39 18.17
N LEU A 551 9.95 -6.62 17.63
CA LEU A 551 8.76 -7.44 17.43
C LEU A 551 8.17 -7.79 18.80
N HIS A 552 7.12 -7.08 19.23
CA HIS A 552 6.39 -7.42 20.44
C HIS A 552 5.20 -8.31 20.12
N ALA A 553 5.03 -9.40 20.88
CA ALA A 553 3.86 -10.27 20.78
C ALA A 553 2.50 -9.55 20.98
N CYS A 554 2.51 -8.32 21.51
CA CYS A 554 1.32 -7.49 21.72
C CYS A 554 0.94 -6.62 20.51
N ASP A 555 1.74 -6.62 19.43
CA ASP A 555 1.49 -5.82 18.23
C ASP A 555 0.87 -6.61 17.07
N MET A 556 0.52 -7.88 17.30
CA MET A 556 -0.11 -8.75 16.31
C MET A 556 -1.54 -9.14 16.71
N PRO A 557 -2.47 -9.31 15.76
CA PRO A 557 -3.85 -9.70 16.06
C PRO A 557 -3.85 -11.03 16.80
N ARG A 558 -4.26 -11.00 18.07
CA ARG A 558 -4.45 -12.21 18.87
C ARG A 558 -5.52 -13.06 18.20
N LYS A 559 -5.25 -14.36 18.01
CA LYS A 559 -6.34 -15.33 17.89
C LYS A 559 -7.22 -15.16 19.12
N CYS A 560 -8.48 -14.81 18.91
CA CYS A 560 -9.51 -14.93 19.92
C CYS A 560 -9.73 -16.42 20.20
N THR A 561 -8.86 -17.03 21.00
CA THR A 561 -9.18 -18.31 21.63
C THR A 561 -10.09 -18.00 22.81
N LEU A 562 -11.40 -18.03 22.57
CA LEU A 562 -12.36 -18.12 23.66
C LEU A 562 -12.06 -19.41 24.44
N PRO A 563 -11.87 -19.36 25.77
CA PRO A 563 -11.83 -20.59 26.55
C PRO A 563 -13.20 -21.27 26.42
N VAL A 564 -13.20 -22.50 25.92
CA VAL A 564 -14.37 -23.37 25.98
C VAL A 564 -14.59 -23.68 27.46
N PRO A 565 -15.72 -23.28 28.08
CA PRO A 565 -16.03 -23.72 29.43
C PRO A 565 -16.32 -25.23 29.39
N GLU A 566 -15.75 -25.96 30.36
CA GLU A 566 -16.06 -27.37 30.62
C GLU A 566 -17.54 -27.64 30.86
#